data_AF-A0A3N6NT62-F1
#
_entry.id   AF-A0A3N6NT62-F1
#
_cell.length_a   1.000
_cell.length_b   1.000
_cell.length_c   1.000
_cell.angle_alpha   90.00
_cell.angle_beta   90.00
_cell.angle_gamma   90.00
#
_symmetry.space_group_name_H-M   'P 1'
#
loop_
_entity.id
_entity.type
_entity.pdbx_description
1 polymer ?
#
loop_
_entity_poly.entity_id
_entity_poly.type
_entity_poly.pdbx_seq_one_letter_code
_entity_poly.pdbx_strand_id
1 'polypeptide(L)'
;MFDELRTIFLFEADHVLISSGPKKAEAFIGFPPGEKGEYVHEATSKVDLSLFANITASFERAYEFAFNRSRLNTFGEEEVQDLQAFMEGTPRIGGISSAGEMHRFMTPDGYCRMVADAALARWKLEWAGDDSAKFTTRELALLANMSEGAVRMAISDKSEGRLKTIPGSKPVAVRFDEAKRWLSGRRGFIPWPERAADDRFLTRAIRDAETPKVLARLVHQVAGFESADKLARKLGWKPADVQPWFDGTFVFDADRAGEIAKALQLDVPMFVGKALEVTLRATEGGRS
;
A
#
# COMPACT_ATOMS: atom_id res chain seq x y z
N MET A 1 4.18 13.12 2.45
CA MET A 1 4.58 11.91 3.20
C MET A 1 6.04 11.95 3.60
N PHE A 2 7.00 11.88 2.66
CA PHE A 2 8.42 11.74 3.01
C PHE A 2 8.96 12.87 3.88
N ASP A 3 8.59 14.12 3.64
CA ASP A 3 9.03 15.20 4.53
C ASP A 3 8.47 15.07 5.95
N GLU A 4 7.27 14.50 6.10
CA GLU A 4 6.71 14.20 7.41
C GLU A 4 7.47 13.05 8.10
N LEU A 5 7.83 12.00 7.35
CA LEU A 5 8.65 10.91 7.85
C LEU A 5 10.07 11.37 8.24
N ARG A 6 10.68 12.25 7.45
CA ARG A 6 11.97 12.88 7.79
C ARG A 6 11.85 13.70 9.07
N THR A 7 10.79 14.47 9.22
CA THR A 7 10.50 15.20 10.46
C THR A 7 10.40 14.25 11.64
N ILE A 8 9.67 13.13 11.53
CA ILE A 8 9.57 12.10 12.59
C ILE A 8 10.98 11.64 13.03
N PHE A 9 11.88 11.34 12.08
CA PHE A 9 13.23 10.90 12.41
C PHE A 9 14.08 11.98 13.10
N LEU A 10 13.89 13.27 12.77
CA LEU A 10 14.55 14.35 13.51
C LEU A 10 14.13 14.35 14.99
N PHE A 11 12.85 14.11 15.27
CA PHE A 11 12.36 14.01 16.66
C PHE A 11 12.86 12.77 17.39
N GLU A 12 12.91 11.63 16.71
CA GLU A 12 13.51 10.42 17.28
C GLU A 12 14.99 10.62 17.57
N ALA A 13 15.71 11.32 16.69
CA ALA A 13 17.11 11.69 16.91
C ALA A 13 17.28 12.60 18.14
N ASP A 14 16.38 13.57 18.35
CA ASP A 14 16.37 14.38 19.58
C ASP A 14 16.12 13.55 20.84
N HIS A 15 15.26 12.54 20.77
CA HIS A 15 15.07 11.61 21.87
C HIS A 15 16.32 10.77 22.17
N VAL A 16 17.02 10.32 21.14
CA VAL A 16 18.32 9.65 21.29
C VAL A 16 19.36 10.62 21.86
N LEU A 17 19.35 11.89 21.44
CA LEU A 17 20.26 12.93 21.92
C LEU A 17 20.08 13.16 23.43
N ILE A 18 18.83 13.34 23.88
CA ILE A 18 18.50 13.56 25.30
C ILE A 18 18.88 12.34 26.15
N SER A 19 18.61 11.13 25.66
CA SER A 19 18.77 9.89 26.43
C SER A 19 20.18 9.32 26.42
N SER A 20 20.90 9.45 25.31
CA SER A 20 22.15 8.74 25.03
C SER A 20 23.30 9.61 24.53
N GLY A 21 23.06 10.92 24.33
CA GLY A 21 24.06 11.89 23.93
C GLY A 21 24.30 12.00 22.42
N PRO A 22 25.07 13.02 22.00
CA PRO A 22 25.16 13.46 20.60
C PRO A 22 25.74 12.41 19.66
N LYS A 23 26.73 11.63 20.11
CA LYS A 23 27.37 10.59 19.27
C LYS A 23 26.38 9.50 18.83
N LYS A 24 25.46 9.08 19.71
CA LYS A 24 24.47 8.05 19.36
C LYS A 24 23.36 8.60 18.48
N ALA A 25 22.97 9.85 18.70
CA ALA A 25 21.98 10.51 17.87
C ALA A 25 22.52 10.74 16.45
N GLU A 26 23.77 11.17 16.32
CA GLU A 26 24.46 11.31 15.03
C GLU A 26 24.58 9.97 14.31
N ALA A 27 24.95 8.89 15.02
CA ALA A 27 24.99 7.55 14.45
C ALA A 27 23.61 7.04 13.99
N PHE A 28 22.53 7.48 14.66
CA PHE A 28 21.17 7.14 14.28
C PHE A 28 20.70 7.90 13.02
N ILE A 29 20.88 9.22 12.99
CA ILE A 29 20.31 10.09 11.93
C ILE A 29 21.27 10.36 10.76
N GLY A 30 22.57 10.11 10.95
CA GLY A 30 23.60 10.22 9.91
C GLY A 30 24.32 11.56 9.82
N PHE A 31 24.05 12.52 10.71
CA PHE A 31 24.73 13.82 10.73
C PHE A 31 24.74 14.41 12.16
N PRO A 32 25.68 15.32 12.50
CA PRO A 32 25.76 15.92 13.84
C PRO A 32 24.64 16.95 14.08
N PRO A 33 24.29 17.26 15.34
CA PRO A 33 23.31 18.30 15.62
C PRO A 33 23.84 19.67 15.18
N GLY A 34 22.98 20.54 14.67
CA GLY A 34 23.41 21.88 14.26
C GLY A 34 23.58 22.85 15.42
N GLU A 35 23.68 24.14 15.08
CA GLU A 35 24.05 25.21 16.02
C GLU A 35 23.09 25.36 17.21
N LYS A 36 21.82 25.01 17.01
CA LYS A 36 20.79 25.05 18.06
C LYS A 36 20.84 23.85 19.01
N GLY A 37 21.68 22.85 18.72
CA GLY A 37 21.88 21.68 19.58
C GLY A 37 20.73 20.67 19.56
N GLU A 38 19.74 20.81 18.67
CA GLU A 38 18.61 19.87 18.49
C GLU A 38 18.38 19.63 16.99
N TYR A 39 18.03 18.39 16.64
CA TYR A 39 17.75 17.93 15.28
C TYR A 39 16.42 18.44 14.73
N VAL A 40 15.40 18.67 15.57
CA VAL A 40 14.11 19.21 15.12
C VAL A 40 14.23 20.51 14.32
N HIS A 41 15.25 21.33 14.58
CA HIS A 41 15.46 22.60 13.89
C HIS A 41 16.18 22.46 12.55
N GLU A 42 16.61 21.25 12.20
CA GLU A 42 17.33 20.96 10.98
C GLU A 42 16.37 20.84 9.79
N ALA A 43 16.89 21.16 8.61
CA ALA A 43 16.12 20.99 7.38
C ALA A 43 15.83 19.50 7.15
N THR A 44 14.57 19.16 6.89
CA THR A 44 14.16 17.77 6.61
C THR A 44 14.99 17.16 5.49
N SER A 45 15.38 17.93 4.47
CA SER A 45 16.23 17.47 3.36
C SER A 45 17.59 16.90 3.76
N LYS A 46 18.06 17.12 4.99
CA LYS A 46 19.29 16.49 5.51
C LYS A 46 19.11 15.02 5.89
N VAL A 47 17.88 14.59 6.14
CA VAL A 47 17.58 13.20 6.52
C VAL A 47 17.59 12.33 5.28
N ASP A 48 18.58 11.44 5.21
CA ASP A 48 18.63 10.37 4.22
C ASP A 48 17.70 9.22 4.62
N LEU A 49 16.59 9.08 3.92
CA LEU A 49 15.62 8.00 4.15
C LEU A 49 16.18 6.61 3.80
N SER A 50 17.30 6.52 3.08
CA SER A 50 17.96 5.24 2.79
C SER A 50 18.49 4.57 4.08
N LEU A 51 18.84 5.35 5.10
CA LEU A 51 19.18 4.83 6.44
C LEU A 51 18.01 4.14 7.13
N PHE A 52 16.78 4.46 6.71
CA PHE A 52 15.51 3.95 7.23
C PHE A 52 14.69 3.25 6.14
N ALA A 53 15.39 2.55 5.23
CA ALA A 53 14.79 2.02 4.00
C ALA A 53 13.57 1.12 4.25
N ASN A 54 13.60 0.27 5.29
CA ASN A 54 12.53 -0.67 5.57
C ASN A 54 11.20 0.04 5.88
N ILE A 55 11.18 0.92 6.88
CA ILE A 55 9.95 1.64 7.27
C ILE A 55 9.52 2.64 6.19
N THR A 56 10.47 3.28 5.50
CA THR A 56 10.17 4.17 4.37
C THR A 56 9.43 3.41 3.27
N ALA A 57 9.94 2.25 2.86
CA ALA A 57 9.31 1.41 1.85
C ALA A 57 7.97 0.84 2.33
N SER A 58 7.82 0.54 3.63
CA SER A 58 6.53 0.13 4.21
C SER A 58 5.47 1.22 4.11
N PHE A 59 5.82 2.50 4.34
CA PHE A 59 4.88 3.62 4.14
C PHE A 59 4.47 3.80 2.68
N GLU A 60 5.39 3.66 1.74
CA GLU A 60 5.08 3.69 0.31
C GLU A 60 4.09 2.57 -0.07
N ARG A 61 4.40 1.33 0.32
CA ARG A 61 3.53 0.18 0.05
C ARG A 61 2.17 0.31 0.73
N ALA A 62 2.12 0.84 1.94
CA ALA A 62 0.86 1.10 2.64
C ALA A 62 0.01 2.17 1.95
N TYR A 63 0.64 3.24 1.46
CA TYR A 63 -0.06 4.26 0.67
C TYR A 63 -0.68 3.63 -0.59
N GLU A 64 0.13 2.88 -1.34
CA GLU A 64 -0.33 2.18 -2.54
C GLU A 64 -1.43 1.17 -2.21
N PHE A 65 -1.28 0.40 -1.14
CA PHE A 65 -2.26 -0.58 -0.68
C PHE A 65 -3.58 0.05 -0.23
N ALA A 66 -3.55 1.20 0.44
CA ALA A 66 -4.75 1.86 0.96
C ALA A 66 -5.51 2.66 -0.11
N PHE A 67 -4.78 3.38 -0.97
CA PHE A 67 -5.34 4.40 -1.87
C PHE A 67 -5.25 4.04 -3.36
N ASN A 68 -4.35 3.15 -3.75
CA ASN A 68 -4.16 2.72 -5.14
C ASN A 68 -4.37 1.21 -5.27
N ARG A 69 -5.58 0.74 -4.97
CA ARG A 69 -5.88 -0.70 -4.96
C ARG A 69 -5.51 -1.36 -6.29
N SER A 70 -4.63 -2.33 -6.18
CA SER A 70 -4.15 -3.16 -7.26
C SER A 70 -3.74 -4.53 -6.72
N ARG A 71 -3.89 -5.57 -7.53
CA ARG A 71 -3.29 -6.89 -7.32
C ARG A 71 -1.76 -6.84 -7.35
N LEU A 72 -1.18 -5.75 -7.85
CA LEU A 72 0.25 -5.50 -7.79
C LEU A 72 0.73 -5.08 -6.39
N ASN A 73 -0.18 -4.62 -5.54
CA ASN A 73 0.14 -4.07 -4.23
C ASN A 73 -0.22 -5.09 -3.15
N THR A 74 0.74 -5.93 -2.78
CA THR A 74 0.64 -6.81 -1.61
C THR A 74 1.08 -6.06 -0.36
N PHE A 75 0.34 -6.22 0.73
CA PHE A 75 0.68 -5.65 2.02
C PHE A 75 0.29 -6.63 3.12
N GLY A 76 1.29 -7.14 3.84
CA GLY A 76 1.14 -8.19 4.83
C GLY A 76 0.67 -7.69 6.20
N GLU A 77 0.26 -8.61 7.06
CA GLU A 77 -0.09 -8.29 8.46
C GLU A 77 1.11 -7.71 9.22
N GLU A 78 2.31 -8.30 9.05
CA GLU A 78 3.54 -7.83 9.69
C GLU A 78 3.82 -6.36 9.35
N GLU A 79 3.66 -5.97 8.09
CA GLU A 79 3.89 -4.57 7.67
C GLU A 79 2.86 -3.60 8.26
N VAL A 80 1.60 -4.03 8.39
CA VAL A 80 0.56 -3.25 9.07
C VAL A 80 0.92 -3.06 10.54
N GLN A 81 1.35 -4.13 11.21
CA GLN A 81 1.76 -4.08 12.61
C GLN A 81 2.99 -3.20 12.80
N ASP A 82 4.00 -3.31 11.94
CA ASP A 82 5.20 -2.47 11.96
C ASP A 82 4.84 -0.98 11.82
N LEU A 83 3.94 -0.61 10.91
CA LEU A 83 3.51 0.77 10.76
C LEU A 83 2.75 1.29 11.99
N GLN A 84 1.89 0.46 12.58
CA GLN A 84 1.17 0.83 13.79
C GLN A 84 2.13 0.97 14.98
N ALA A 85 3.06 0.02 15.14
CA ALA A 85 4.08 0.06 16.19
C ALA A 85 5.01 1.27 16.01
N PHE A 86 5.42 1.57 14.78
CA PHE A 86 6.21 2.76 14.47
C PHE A 86 5.45 4.04 14.85
N MET A 87 4.21 4.21 14.36
CA MET A 87 3.43 5.42 14.64
C MET A 87 3.05 5.59 16.11
N GLU A 88 2.83 4.51 16.86
CA GLU A 88 2.57 4.58 18.30
C GLU A 88 3.85 4.71 19.14
N GLY A 89 4.99 4.25 18.61
CA GLY A 89 6.31 4.35 19.22
C GLY A 89 6.99 5.70 19.01
N THR A 90 6.61 6.46 17.97
CA THR A 90 7.13 7.79 17.73
C THR A 90 6.81 8.74 18.89
N PRO A 91 7.79 9.55 19.35
CA PRO A 91 7.56 10.58 20.35
C PRO A 91 6.38 11.51 20.01
N ARG A 92 5.37 11.54 20.90
CA ARG A 92 4.19 12.41 20.71
C ARG A 92 4.48 13.88 20.94
N ILE A 93 5.53 14.16 21.71
CA ILE A 93 5.98 15.47 22.16
C ILE A 93 7.43 15.62 21.72
N GLY A 94 7.82 16.82 21.34
CA GLY A 94 9.13 17.06 20.73
C GLY A 94 10.26 17.17 21.71
N GLY A 95 11.44 17.44 21.14
CA GLY A 95 12.68 17.68 21.87
C GLY A 95 12.61 18.82 22.88
N ILE A 96 13.75 19.09 23.51
CA ILE A 96 13.93 19.97 24.68
C ILE A 96 13.25 21.34 24.48
N SER A 97 13.28 21.89 23.27
CA SER A 97 12.72 23.20 22.94
C SER A 97 11.22 23.22 22.59
N SER A 98 10.56 22.06 22.49
CA SER A 98 9.15 21.95 22.06
C SER A 98 8.12 22.36 23.13
N ALA A 99 8.58 22.63 24.35
CA ALA A 99 7.75 22.98 25.51
C ALA A 99 6.56 22.03 25.79
N GLY A 100 6.63 20.78 25.33
CA GLY A 100 5.54 19.82 25.54
C GLY A 100 4.49 19.77 24.42
N GLU A 101 4.67 20.51 23.32
CA GLU A 101 3.67 20.56 22.25
C GLU A 101 3.60 19.26 21.44
N MET A 102 2.38 18.80 21.20
CA MET A 102 2.13 17.66 20.32
C MET A 102 2.34 18.07 18.87
N HIS A 103 3.12 17.28 18.12
CA HIS A 103 3.37 17.60 16.73
C HIS A 103 2.19 17.31 15.82
N ARG A 104 2.07 18.10 14.74
CA ARG A 104 0.99 17.96 13.77
C ARG A 104 0.88 16.54 13.18
N PHE A 105 2.01 15.86 12.98
CA PHE A 105 2.02 14.52 12.38
C PHE A 105 1.67 13.40 13.37
N MET A 106 1.63 13.71 14.66
CA MET A 106 1.14 12.84 15.73
C MET A 106 -0.36 13.03 15.99
N THR A 107 -0.97 14.02 15.34
CA THR A 107 -2.42 14.17 15.32
C THR A 107 -3.04 13.12 14.38
N PRO A 108 -4.35 12.85 14.54
CA PRO A 108 -5.06 12.06 13.55
C PRO A 108 -4.99 12.65 12.12
N ASP A 109 -4.65 13.92 11.93
CA ASP A 109 -4.54 14.52 10.61
C ASP A 109 -3.12 14.49 10.02
N GLY A 110 -2.15 13.92 10.76
CA GLY A 110 -0.82 13.61 10.25
C GLY A 110 -0.87 12.68 9.05
N TYR A 111 -0.13 12.98 7.99
CA TYR A 111 -0.17 12.21 6.76
C TYR A 111 0.35 10.78 6.94
N CYS A 112 1.44 10.58 7.68
CA CYS A 112 1.96 9.24 8.01
C CYS A 112 0.95 8.48 8.87
N ARG A 113 0.34 9.13 9.87
CA ARG A 113 -0.71 8.51 10.69
C ARG A 113 -1.92 8.09 9.85
N MET A 114 -2.36 8.97 8.95
CA MET A 114 -3.46 8.71 8.02
C MET A 114 -3.17 7.50 7.12
N VAL A 115 -1.95 7.39 6.58
CA VAL A 115 -1.54 6.25 5.76
C VAL A 115 -1.55 4.95 6.57
N ALA A 116 -0.97 4.95 7.77
CA ALA A 116 -0.93 3.78 8.64
C ALA A 116 -2.35 3.32 9.05
N ASP A 117 -3.21 4.26 9.46
CA ASP A 117 -4.59 3.98 9.85
C ASP A 117 -5.42 3.46 8.65
N ALA A 118 -5.24 4.06 7.47
CA ALA A 118 -5.95 3.64 6.26
C ALA A 118 -5.51 2.24 5.79
N ALA A 119 -4.21 1.93 5.89
CA ALA A 119 -3.68 0.61 5.59
C ALA A 119 -4.22 -0.45 6.56
N LEU A 120 -4.26 -0.16 7.87
CA LEU A 120 -4.86 -1.04 8.87
C LEU A 120 -6.36 -1.27 8.58
N ALA A 121 -7.12 -0.19 8.36
CA ALA A 121 -8.54 -0.27 8.03
C ALA A 121 -8.77 -1.14 6.79
N ARG A 122 -7.91 -0.99 5.77
CA ARG A 122 -8.01 -1.77 4.54
C ARG A 122 -7.66 -3.24 4.80
N TRP A 123 -6.61 -3.52 5.56
CA TRP A 123 -6.23 -4.88 5.91
C TRP A 123 -7.35 -5.61 6.67
N LYS A 124 -8.00 -4.93 7.63
CA LYS A 124 -9.20 -5.45 8.32
C LYS A 124 -10.33 -5.82 7.37
N LEU A 125 -10.53 -5.03 6.30
CA LEU A 125 -11.62 -5.24 5.35
C LEU A 125 -11.38 -6.43 4.41
N GLU A 126 -10.12 -6.79 4.15
CA GLU A 126 -9.76 -7.70 3.06
C GLU A 126 -9.15 -9.02 3.57
N TRP A 127 -8.33 -8.95 4.63
CA TRP A 127 -7.44 -10.04 5.00
C TRP A 127 -7.65 -10.58 6.41
N ALA A 128 -8.25 -9.81 7.32
CA ALA A 128 -8.57 -10.33 8.65
C ALA A 128 -9.49 -11.57 8.60
N GLY A 129 -10.22 -11.78 7.48
CA GLY A 129 -11.00 -13.00 7.22
C GLY A 129 -12.09 -13.28 8.26
N ASP A 130 -12.30 -12.35 9.18
CA ASP A 130 -13.10 -12.52 10.36
C ASP A 130 -14.16 -11.42 10.38
N ASP A 131 -15.43 -11.84 10.25
CA ASP A 131 -16.61 -10.98 10.38
C ASP A 131 -16.69 -10.31 11.78
N SER A 132 -15.79 -10.67 12.72
CA SER A 132 -15.61 -9.99 13.99
C SER A 132 -14.92 -8.63 13.90
N ALA A 133 -14.27 -8.29 12.78
CA ALA A 133 -13.59 -7.03 12.60
C ALA A 133 -14.55 -5.84 12.80
N LYS A 134 -14.04 -4.81 13.49
CA LYS A 134 -14.79 -3.60 13.83
C LYS A 134 -14.12 -2.38 13.24
N PHE A 135 -14.95 -1.47 12.73
CA PHE A 135 -14.52 -0.24 12.08
C PHE A 135 -15.02 0.97 12.87
N THR A 136 -14.09 1.85 13.20
CA THR A 136 -14.36 3.15 13.80
C THR A 136 -14.85 4.15 12.74
N THR A 137 -15.45 5.25 13.18
CA THR A 137 -15.85 6.34 12.26
C THR A 137 -14.70 6.89 11.42
N ARG A 138 -13.49 6.91 12.00
CA ARG A 138 -12.26 7.36 11.32
C ARG A 138 -11.83 6.40 10.23
N GLU A 139 -11.76 5.11 10.52
CA GLU A 139 -11.38 4.09 9.53
C GLU A 139 -12.34 4.11 8.32
N LEU A 140 -13.65 4.23 8.56
CA LEU A 140 -14.62 4.36 7.48
C LEU A 140 -14.45 5.67 6.68
N ALA A 141 -14.11 6.77 7.35
CA ALA A 141 -13.87 8.06 6.71
C ALA A 141 -12.66 7.98 5.76
N LEU A 142 -11.57 7.36 6.22
CA LEU A 142 -10.36 7.13 5.43
C LEU A 142 -10.64 6.24 4.22
N LEU A 143 -11.31 5.10 4.43
CA LEU A 143 -11.63 4.16 3.34
C LEU A 143 -12.58 4.76 2.30
N ALA A 144 -13.52 5.59 2.72
CA ALA A 144 -14.49 6.23 1.84
C ALA A 144 -14.01 7.59 1.28
N ASN A 145 -12.79 8.02 1.62
CA ASN A 145 -12.19 9.31 1.27
C ASN A 145 -13.12 10.49 1.58
N MET A 146 -13.56 10.59 2.85
CA MET A 146 -14.45 11.66 3.33
C MET A 146 -14.10 12.05 4.78
N SER A 147 -14.80 13.04 5.34
CA SER A 147 -14.61 13.44 6.73
C SER A 147 -15.33 12.52 7.71
N GLU A 148 -14.82 12.41 8.94
CA GLU A 148 -15.51 11.69 10.02
C GLU A 148 -16.90 12.28 10.32
N GLY A 149 -17.07 13.60 10.13
CA GLY A 149 -18.36 14.26 10.26
C GLY A 149 -19.40 13.68 9.29
N ALA A 150 -19.01 13.42 8.04
CA ALA A 150 -19.89 12.79 7.05
C ALA A 150 -20.29 11.36 7.45
N VAL A 151 -19.36 10.59 8.04
CA VAL A 151 -19.66 9.26 8.58
C VAL A 151 -20.61 9.34 9.77
N ARG A 152 -20.40 10.28 10.69
CA ARG A 152 -21.31 10.53 11.83
C ARG A 152 -22.73 10.90 11.36
N MET A 153 -22.85 11.72 10.32
CA MET A 153 -24.15 12.03 9.70
C MET A 153 -24.80 10.78 9.10
N ALA A 154 -24.03 9.89 8.45
CA ALA A 154 -24.55 8.64 7.91
C ALA A 154 -25.03 7.67 9.01
N ILE A 155 -24.45 7.74 10.21
CA ILE A 155 -24.91 6.98 11.39
C ILE A 155 -26.21 7.56 11.95
N SER A 156 -26.31 8.88 12.01
CA SER A 156 -27.49 9.60 12.54
C SER A 156 -28.67 9.67 11.56
N ASP A 157 -28.49 9.24 10.31
CA ASP A 157 -29.55 9.19 9.32
C ASP A 157 -30.72 8.30 9.78
N LYS A 158 -31.95 8.69 9.42
CA LYS A 158 -33.20 7.99 9.73
C LYS A 158 -33.70 7.11 8.59
N SER A 159 -33.04 7.15 7.43
CA SER A 159 -33.35 6.28 6.30
C SER A 159 -32.99 4.81 6.58
N GLU A 160 -33.59 3.88 5.83
CA GLU A 160 -33.23 2.46 5.89
C GLU A 160 -31.77 2.19 5.48
N GLY A 161 -31.18 3.11 4.69
CA GLY A 161 -29.81 3.03 4.19
C GLY A 161 -28.74 3.49 5.19
N ARG A 162 -29.11 3.94 6.40
CA ARG A 162 -28.18 4.44 7.42
C ARG A 162 -27.09 3.44 7.78
N LEU A 163 -25.99 3.97 8.31
CA LEU A 163 -24.86 3.18 8.80
C LEU A 163 -25.16 2.63 10.21
N LYS A 164 -25.32 1.32 10.34
CA LYS A 164 -25.69 0.67 11.61
C LYS A 164 -24.45 0.47 12.51
N THR A 165 -24.50 1.03 13.71
CA THR A 165 -23.43 0.90 14.71
C THR A 165 -23.70 -0.26 15.67
N ILE A 166 -22.64 -0.77 16.29
CA ILE A 166 -22.72 -1.74 17.39
C ILE A 166 -23.26 -1.03 18.64
N PRO A 167 -24.42 -1.42 19.18
CA PRO A 167 -25.00 -0.79 20.37
C PRO A 167 -24.03 -0.82 21.56
N GLY A 168 -23.89 0.30 22.26
CA GLY A 168 -23.04 0.40 23.45
C GLY A 168 -21.52 0.42 23.19
N SER A 169 -21.07 0.36 21.93
CA SER A 169 -19.64 0.44 21.61
C SER A 169 -19.07 1.83 21.92
N LYS A 170 -17.92 1.84 22.63
CA LYS A 170 -17.12 3.03 22.91
C LYS A 170 -15.64 2.71 22.61
N PRO A 171 -15.00 3.34 21.62
CA PRO A 171 -15.58 4.29 20.65
C PRO A 171 -16.66 3.65 19.76
N VAL A 172 -17.46 4.48 19.10
CA VAL A 172 -18.52 4.03 18.18
C VAL A 172 -17.91 3.18 17.07
N ALA A 173 -18.43 1.97 16.91
CA ALA A 173 -17.94 0.99 15.97
C ALA A 173 -19.04 0.42 15.07
N VAL A 174 -18.65 -0.07 13.90
CA VAL A 174 -19.48 -0.73 12.88
C VAL A 174 -18.91 -2.12 12.61
N ARG A 175 -19.79 -3.11 12.42
CA ARG A 175 -19.38 -4.50 12.09
C ARG A 175 -18.89 -4.60 10.64
N PHE A 176 -18.11 -5.63 10.36
CA PHE A 176 -17.53 -5.87 9.04
C PHE A 176 -18.55 -5.88 7.89
N ASP A 177 -19.60 -6.67 8.00
CA ASP A 177 -20.66 -6.83 6.99
C ASP A 177 -21.33 -5.49 6.64
N GLU A 178 -21.66 -4.72 7.66
CA GLU A 178 -22.27 -3.41 7.53
C GLU A 178 -21.30 -2.37 6.96
N ALA A 179 -20.03 -2.38 7.40
CA ALA A 179 -18.99 -1.53 6.85
C ALA A 179 -18.79 -1.78 5.36
N LYS A 180 -18.67 -3.05 4.95
CA LYS A 180 -18.52 -3.47 3.55
C LYS A 180 -19.73 -3.05 2.72
N ARG A 181 -20.96 -3.33 3.19
CA ARG A 181 -22.21 -2.90 2.53
C ARG A 181 -22.22 -1.39 2.28
N TRP A 182 -21.91 -0.61 3.32
CA TRP A 182 -21.97 0.84 3.26
C TRP A 182 -20.87 1.42 2.36
N LEU A 183 -19.64 0.92 2.45
CA LEU A 183 -18.49 1.36 1.67
C LEU A 183 -18.68 1.09 0.17
N SER A 184 -19.24 -0.07 -0.22
CA SER A 184 -19.49 -0.41 -1.63
C SER A 184 -20.39 0.59 -2.36
N GLY A 185 -21.21 1.37 -1.63
CA GLY A 185 -22.04 2.42 -2.20
C GLY A 185 -21.39 3.81 -2.26
N ARG A 186 -20.13 3.96 -1.84
CA ARG A 186 -19.46 5.27 -1.73
C ARG A 186 -18.52 5.53 -2.88
N ARG A 187 -18.67 6.71 -3.50
CA ARG A 187 -17.84 7.17 -4.63
C ARG A 187 -16.34 7.21 -4.31
N GLY A 188 -15.97 7.56 -3.08
CA GLY A 188 -14.57 7.66 -2.66
C GLY A 188 -13.96 6.32 -2.25
N PHE A 189 -14.76 5.27 -2.10
CA PHE A 189 -14.27 3.94 -1.79
C PHE A 189 -13.79 3.24 -3.06
N ILE A 190 -12.54 2.77 -3.03
CA ILE A 190 -11.96 1.95 -4.10
C ILE A 190 -12.05 0.48 -3.65
N PRO A 191 -12.87 -0.36 -4.31
CA PRO A 191 -12.98 -1.78 -3.98
C PRO A 191 -11.76 -2.56 -4.46
N TRP A 192 -11.59 -3.77 -3.95
CA TRP A 192 -10.63 -4.73 -4.51
C TRP A 192 -11.08 -5.16 -5.92
N PRO A 193 -10.18 -5.19 -6.92
CA PRO A 193 -10.53 -5.68 -8.24
C PRO A 193 -10.79 -7.19 -8.21
N GLU A 194 -12.05 -7.58 -8.40
CA GLU A 194 -12.47 -8.99 -8.43
C GLU A 194 -11.76 -9.76 -9.55
N ARG A 195 -11.65 -9.15 -10.74
CA ARG A 195 -10.90 -9.69 -11.88
C ARG A 195 -9.66 -8.85 -12.16
N ALA A 196 -8.62 -9.47 -12.70
CA ALA A 196 -7.39 -8.78 -13.06
C ALA A 196 -7.61 -7.69 -14.15
N ALA A 197 -8.56 -7.91 -15.05
CA ALA A 197 -8.96 -6.92 -16.06
C ALA A 197 -9.60 -5.64 -15.48
N ASP A 198 -10.20 -5.72 -14.28
CA ASP A 198 -10.82 -4.56 -13.63
C ASP A 198 -9.78 -3.72 -12.84
N ASP A 199 -8.54 -4.20 -12.74
CA ASP A 199 -7.44 -3.51 -12.09
C ASP A 199 -6.78 -2.51 -13.07
N ARG A 200 -7.11 -1.23 -12.89
CA ARG A 200 -6.58 -0.13 -13.70
C ARG A 200 -5.05 0.01 -13.63
N PHE A 201 -4.45 -0.31 -12.48
CA PHE A 201 -3.01 -0.16 -12.28
C PHE A 201 -2.26 -1.31 -12.92
N LEU A 202 -2.76 -2.53 -12.76
CA LEU A 202 -2.25 -3.70 -13.48
C LEU A 202 -2.38 -3.51 -15.00
N THR A 203 -3.54 -3.07 -15.47
CA THR A 203 -3.78 -2.81 -16.90
C THR A 203 -2.77 -1.79 -17.44
N ARG A 204 -2.53 -0.71 -16.68
CA ARG A 204 -1.50 0.27 -17.02
C ARG A 204 -0.09 -0.34 -17.01
N ALA A 205 0.27 -1.11 -15.99
CA ALA A 205 1.58 -1.73 -15.88
C ALA A 205 1.87 -2.70 -17.04
N ILE A 206 0.86 -3.48 -17.47
CA ILE A 206 0.97 -4.35 -18.65
C ILE A 206 1.17 -3.48 -19.89
N ARG A 207 0.32 -2.48 -20.12
CA ARG A 207 0.44 -1.58 -21.28
C ARG A 207 1.79 -0.89 -21.36
N ASP A 208 2.33 -0.48 -20.21
CA ASP A 208 3.57 0.28 -20.11
C ASP A 208 4.81 -0.66 -20.05
N ALA A 209 4.63 -2.00 -20.09
CA ALA A 209 5.74 -2.96 -20.08
C ALA A 209 6.63 -2.85 -21.32
N GLU A 210 7.91 -2.56 -21.17
CA GLU A 210 8.78 -2.34 -22.33
C GLU A 210 9.50 -3.59 -22.84
N THR A 211 9.59 -4.63 -22.01
CA THR A 211 10.36 -5.84 -22.30
C THR A 211 9.59 -7.11 -21.96
N PRO A 212 9.92 -8.25 -22.59
CA PRO A 212 9.35 -9.55 -22.23
C PRO A 212 9.56 -9.90 -20.75
N LYS A 213 10.71 -9.52 -20.15
CA LYS A 213 11.00 -9.75 -18.73
C LYS A 213 10.09 -8.97 -17.79
N VAL A 214 9.77 -7.71 -18.13
CA VAL A 214 8.83 -6.90 -17.35
C VAL A 214 7.43 -7.50 -17.44
N LEU A 215 6.99 -7.87 -18.65
CA LEU A 215 5.69 -8.51 -18.84
C LEU A 215 5.60 -9.84 -18.08
N ALA A 216 6.65 -10.67 -18.12
CA ALA A 216 6.70 -11.94 -17.41
C ALA A 216 6.64 -11.79 -15.89
N ARG A 217 7.28 -10.75 -15.34
CA ARG A 217 7.16 -10.42 -13.91
C ARG A 217 5.71 -10.11 -13.53
N LEU A 218 4.99 -9.35 -14.36
CA LEU A 218 3.58 -9.05 -14.14
C LEU A 218 2.72 -10.31 -14.23
N VAL A 219 2.98 -11.19 -15.20
CA VAL A 219 2.31 -12.51 -15.31
C VAL A 219 2.50 -13.32 -14.03
N HIS A 220 3.73 -13.44 -13.56
CA HIS A 220 4.06 -14.19 -12.34
C HIS A 220 3.37 -13.59 -11.10
N GLN A 221 3.34 -12.26 -11.00
CA GLN A 221 2.68 -11.55 -9.90
C GLN A 221 1.16 -11.72 -9.92
N VAL A 222 0.51 -11.63 -11.09
CA VAL A 222 -0.94 -11.87 -11.23
C VAL A 222 -1.31 -13.32 -10.97
N ALA A 223 -0.40 -14.24 -11.25
CA ALA A 223 -0.50 -15.64 -10.85
C ALA A 223 -0.25 -15.88 -9.36
N GLY A 224 -0.06 -14.83 -8.55
CA GLY A 224 0.13 -14.92 -7.10
C GLY A 224 1.50 -15.44 -6.69
N PHE A 225 2.52 -15.27 -7.54
CA PHE A 225 3.86 -15.85 -7.35
C PHE A 225 3.86 -17.38 -7.22
N GLU A 226 2.82 -18.04 -7.73
CA GLU A 226 2.71 -19.49 -7.74
C GLU A 226 3.64 -20.10 -8.80
N SER A 227 4.02 -21.37 -8.66
CA SER A 227 4.87 -22.02 -9.67
C SER A 227 4.16 -22.14 -11.02
N ALA A 228 4.94 -22.21 -12.10
CA ALA A 228 4.43 -22.46 -13.45
C ALA A 228 3.55 -23.73 -13.52
N ASP A 229 3.78 -24.72 -12.64
CA ASP A 229 2.96 -25.95 -12.56
C ASP A 229 1.50 -25.67 -12.21
N LYS A 230 1.22 -24.66 -11.39
CA LYS A 230 -0.16 -24.35 -10.99
C LYS A 230 -0.94 -23.71 -12.13
N LEU A 231 -0.33 -22.76 -12.84
CA LEU A 231 -0.93 -22.19 -14.04
C LEU A 231 -1.03 -23.23 -15.17
N ALA A 232 0.00 -24.07 -15.35
CA ALA A 232 -0.02 -25.16 -16.33
C ALA A 232 -1.17 -26.13 -16.08
N ARG A 233 -1.43 -26.52 -14.83
CA ARG A 233 -2.60 -27.35 -14.47
C ARG A 233 -3.92 -26.68 -14.82
N LYS A 234 -4.04 -25.35 -14.62
CA LYS A 234 -5.24 -24.59 -14.99
C LYS A 234 -5.45 -24.54 -16.51
N LEU A 235 -4.37 -24.51 -17.27
CA LEU A 235 -4.37 -24.48 -18.74
C LEU A 235 -4.44 -25.89 -19.37
N GLY A 236 -4.17 -26.95 -18.61
CA GLY A 236 -3.97 -28.29 -19.17
C GLY A 236 -2.66 -28.43 -19.96
N TRP A 237 -1.68 -27.57 -19.71
CA TRP A 237 -0.39 -27.55 -20.40
C TRP A 237 0.70 -28.28 -19.61
N LYS A 238 1.86 -28.50 -20.23
CA LYS A 238 3.06 -28.90 -19.48
C LYS A 238 3.68 -27.67 -18.81
N PRO A 239 4.26 -27.80 -17.60
CA PRO A 239 4.94 -26.68 -16.94
C PRO A 239 6.01 -26.00 -17.79
N ALA A 240 6.76 -26.78 -18.58
CA ALA A 240 7.77 -26.28 -19.50
C ALA A 240 7.22 -25.36 -20.61
N ASP A 241 5.94 -25.48 -20.96
CA ASP A 241 5.26 -24.59 -21.92
C ASP A 241 4.84 -23.24 -21.30
N VAL A 242 4.69 -23.20 -19.98
CA VAL A 242 4.30 -22.00 -19.22
C VAL A 242 5.52 -21.23 -18.73
N GLN A 243 6.61 -21.93 -18.39
CA GLN A 243 7.83 -21.34 -17.84
C GLN A 243 8.37 -20.12 -18.62
N PRO A 244 8.40 -20.12 -19.96
CA PRO A 244 8.87 -18.97 -20.73
C PRO A 244 8.08 -17.66 -20.50
N TRP A 245 6.82 -17.79 -20.09
CA TRP A 245 5.96 -16.65 -19.75
C TRP A 245 6.25 -16.06 -18.37
N PHE A 246 7.02 -16.77 -17.54
CA PHE A 246 7.38 -16.35 -16.18
C PHE A 246 8.80 -15.77 -16.11
N ASP A 247 9.68 -16.15 -17.04
CA ASP A 247 11.06 -15.63 -17.13
C ASP A 247 11.28 -14.63 -18.29
N GLY A 248 10.29 -14.48 -19.17
CA GLY A 248 10.34 -13.54 -20.30
C GLY A 248 11.08 -14.09 -21.52
N THR A 249 11.24 -15.41 -21.62
CA THR A 249 11.84 -16.08 -22.79
C THR A 249 10.82 -16.62 -23.78
N PHE A 250 9.53 -16.29 -23.61
CA PHE A 250 8.45 -16.75 -24.49
C PHE A 250 8.64 -16.30 -25.94
N VAL A 251 8.33 -17.21 -26.86
CA VAL A 251 8.12 -16.88 -28.27
C VAL A 251 6.64 -16.53 -28.43
N PHE A 252 6.36 -15.42 -29.12
CA PHE A 252 4.99 -14.96 -29.30
C PHE A 252 4.17 -15.98 -30.10
N ASP A 253 3.03 -16.35 -29.52
CA ASP A 253 1.98 -17.16 -30.12
C ASP A 253 0.65 -16.58 -29.63
N ALA A 254 -0.20 -16.14 -30.57
CA ALA A 254 -1.41 -15.39 -30.25
C ALA A 254 -2.43 -16.24 -29.47
N ASP A 255 -2.53 -17.52 -29.77
CA ASP A 255 -3.47 -18.43 -29.12
C ASP A 255 -3.01 -18.73 -27.69
N ARG A 256 -1.72 -19.05 -27.50
CA ARG A 256 -1.11 -19.24 -26.18
C ARG A 256 -1.21 -17.99 -25.31
N ALA A 257 -0.92 -16.82 -25.88
CA ALA A 257 -1.08 -15.55 -25.18
C ALA A 257 -2.53 -15.32 -24.74
N GLY A 258 -3.48 -15.66 -25.61
CA GLY A 258 -4.91 -15.56 -25.32
C GLY A 258 -5.37 -16.51 -24.23
N GLU A 259 -4.87 -17.74 -24.19
CA GLU A 259 -5.18 -18.72 -23.14
C GLU A 259 -4.64 -18.29 -21.78
N ILE A 260 -3.41 -17.78 -21.73
CA ILE A 260 -2.82 -17.24 -20.49
C ILE A 260 -3.62 -16.03 -19.99
N ALA A 261 -3.97 -15.09 -20.87
CA ALA A 261 -4.78 -13.93 -20.50
C ALA A 261 -6.13 -14.34 -19.91
N LYS A 262 -6.83 -15.29 -20.55
CA LYS A 262 -8.10 -15.83 -20.04
C LYS A 262 -7.93 -16.51 -18.68
N ALA A 263 -6.91 -17.36 -18.54
CA ALA A 263 -6.64 -18.06 -17.29
C ALA A 263 -6.33 -17.10 -16.13
N LEU A 264 -5.66 -15.99 -16.40
CA LEU A 264 -5.35 -14.96 -15.42
C LEU A 264 -6.42 -13.87 -15.30
N GLN A 265 -7.53 -13.99 -16.04
CA GLN A 265 -8.63 -13.02 -16.09
C GLN A 265 -8.18 -11.61 -16.48
N LEU A 266 -7.19 -11.50 -17.37
CA LEU A 266 -6.71 -10.27 -17.97
C LEU A 266 -7.57 -9.85 -19.16
N ASP A 267 -7.44 -8.59 -19.57
CA ASP A 267 -7.99 -8.14 -20.85
C ASP A 267 -7.22 -8.82 -22.00
N VAL A 268 -7.91 -9.71 -22.72
CA VAL A 268 -7.29 -10.60 -23.72
C VAL A 268 -6.71 -9.78 -24.90
N PRO A 269 -7.45 -8.88 -25.57
CA PRO A 269 -6.88 -8.09 -26.66
C PRO A 269 -5.65 -7.27 -26.25
N MET A 270 -5.72 -6.60 -25.09
CA MET A 270 -4.63 -5.78 -24.58
C MET A 270 -3.39 -6.62 -24.26
N PHE A 271 -3.56 -7.74 -23.55
CA PHE A 271 -2.44 -8.61 -23.20
C PHE A 271 -1.78 -9.25 -24.43
N VAL A 272 -2.56 -9.78 -25.36
CA VAL A 272 -2.04 -10.40 -26.60
C VAL A 272 -1.29 -9.37 -27.44
N GLY A 273 -1.87 -8.18 -27.65
CA GLY A 273 -1.23 -7.09 -28.38
C GLY A 273 0.09 -6.66 -27.72
N LYS A 274 0.10 -6.62 -26.39
CA LYS A 274 1.31 -6.27 -25.65
C LYS A 274 2.40 -7.34 -25.71
N ALA A 275 2.04 -8.61 -25.61
CA ALA A 275 2.97 -9.71 -25.76
C ALA A 275 3.65 -9.69 -27.13
N LEU A 276 2.90 -9.41 -28.20
CA LEU A 276 3.45 -9.23 -29.55
C LEU A 276 4.43 -8.05 -29.60
N GLU A 277 4.02 -6.88 -29.09
CA GLU A 277 4.83 -5.65 -29.10
C GLU A 277 6.20 -5.86 -28.43
N VAL A 278 6.23 -6.43 -27.21
CA VAL A 278 7.49 -6.61 -26.47
C VAL A 278 8.40 -7.66 -27.11
N THR A 279 7.84 -8.68 -27.77
CA THR A 279 8.63 -9.67 -28.52
C THR A 279 9.26 -9.04 -29.77
N LEU A 280 8.50 -8.26 -30.55
CA LEU A 280 9.02 -7.59 -31.75
C LEU A 280 10.16 -6.61 -31.41
N ARG A 281 9.99 -5.80 -30.36
CA ARG A 281 11.04 -4.88 -29.89
C ARG A 281 12.31 -5.60 -29.45
N ALA A 282 12.18 -6.74 -28.78
CA ALA A 282 13.33 -7.53 -28.36
C ALA A 282 14.11 -8.10 -29.56
N THR A 283 13.43 -8.48 -30.63
CA THR A 283 14.09 -8.95 -31.87
C THR A 283 14.78 -7.84 -32.65
N GLU A 284 14.24 -6.62 -32.62
CA GLU A 284 14.83 -5.46 -33.30
C GLU A 284 16.00 -4.84 -32.52
N GLY A 285 15.92 -4.82 -31.18
CA GLY A 285 16.96 -4.30 -30.28
C GLY A 285 18.18 -5.20 -30.08
N GLY A 286 18.18 -6.43 -30.60
CA GLY A 286 19.33 -7.34 -30.61
C GLY A 286 20.42 -6.99 -31.64
N ARG A 287 20.29 -5.85 -32.33
CA ARG A 287 21.30 -5.27 -33.23
C ARG A 287 21.85 -3.97 -32.63
N SER A 288 22.63 -4.08 -31.55
CA SER A 288 23.57 -3.03 -31.10
C SER A 288 24.76 -3.67 -30.40
#